data_AF-A0A7W6RE73-F1
#
_entry.id   AF-A0A7W6RE73-F1
#
_cell.length_a   1.000
_cell.length_b   1.000
_cell.length_c   1.000
_cell.angle_alpha   90.00
_cell.angle_beta   90.00
_cell.angle_gamma   90.00
#
_symmetry.space_group_name_H-M   'P 1'
#
loop_
_entity.id
_entity.type
_entity.pdbx_description
1 polymer ?
#
loop_
_entity_poly.entity_id
_entity_poly.type
_entity_poly.pdbx_seq_one_letter_code
_entity_poly.pdbx_strand_id
1 'polypeptide(L)'
;MITPDPPQSVPPPSPEDLSDALKKLLSVVTTAHRLIQDRQAVDLTGLDRQVADLCEGIAALPAAQARAFAPSLETLVAALDGLETASRDFMEARAWLWRGPAGITPMRRFTDAPPAGVVSSAYTSAGRAAAAPGDSGDPAAPDHPPADETPSEESPTEDPPPKGLRRSSDSNR
;
A
#
# COMPACT_ATOMS: atom_id res chain seq x y z
N MET A 1 2.98 34.17 40.90
CA MET A 1 3.64 34.45 39.61
C MET A 1 3.93 33.10 38.96
N ILE A 2 3.12 32.71 37.98
CA ILE A 2 3.33 31.49 37.17
C ILE A 2 4.17 31.94 35.99
N THR A 3 5.43 31.54 35.95
CA THR A 3 6.29 31.74 34.79
C THR A 3 5.78 30.81 33.70
N PRO A 4 5.41 31.30 32.50
CA PRO A 4 5.02 30.42 31.40
C PRO A 4 6.21 29.54 31.00
N ASP A 5 5.96 28.25 30.84
CA ASP A 5 6.91 27.29 30.26
C ASP A 5 7.31 27.80 28.86
N PRO A 6 8.61 27.86 28.51
CA PRO A 6 9.02 28.26 27.17
C PRO A 6 8.42 27.29 26.14
N PRO A 7 8.07 27.77 24.93
CA PRO A 7 7.53 26.90 23.90
C PRO A 7 8.54 25.79 23.62
N GLN A 8 8.18 24.56 23.98
CA GLN A 8 8.91 23.35 23.64
C GLN A 8 9.14 23.39 22.12
N SER A 9 10.37 23.69 21.70
CA SER A 9 10.75 23.67 20.30
C SER A 9 10.71 22.22 19.88
N VAL A 10 9.60 21.83 19.25
CA VAL A 10 9.46 20.50 18.65
C VAL A 10 10.66 20.36 17.72
N PRO A 11 11.59 19.42 18.00
CA PRO A 11 12.78 19.28 17.17
C PRO A 11 12.33 18.99 15.74
N PRO A 12 13.03 19.55 14.73
CA PRO A 12 12.70 19.26 13.34
C PRO A 12 12.74 17.74 13.13
N PRO A 13 11.80 17.19 12.34
CA PRO A 13 11.70 15.76 12.13
C PRO A 13 13.03 15.22 11.61
N SER A 14 13.53 14.15 12.22
CA SER A 14 14.77 13.55 11.77
C SER A 14 14.56 12.89 10.40
N PRO A 15 15.61 12.77 9.56
CA PRO A 15 15.49 12.09 8.28
C PRO A 15 15.03 10.62 8.43
N GLU A 16 15.32 9.98 9.57
CA GLU A 16 14.84 8.63 9.88
C GLU A 16 13.32 8.62 10.11
N ASP A 17 12.80 9.59 10.88
CA ASP A 17 11.36 9.75 11.10
C ASP A 17 10.60 9.98 9.79
N LEU A 18 11.16 10.79 8.89
CA LEU A 18 10.59 11.05 7.56
C LEU A 18 10.61 9.80 6.67
N SER A 19 11.69 9.01 6.74
CA SER A 19 11.77 7.72 6.03
C SER A 19 10.70 6.75 6.50
N ASP A 20 10.51 6.65 7.81
CA ASP A 20 9.50 5.75 8.37
C ASP A 20 8.07 6.25 8.14
N ALA A 21 7.84 7.56 8.17
CA ALA A 21 6.56 8.15 7.78
C ALA A 21 6.23 7.85 6.30
N LEU A 22 7.21 7.97 5.40
CA LEU A 22 7.05 7.64 3.99
C LEU A 22 6.74 6.15 3.76
N LYS A 23 7.44 5.24 4.45
CA LYS A 23 7.15 3.79 4.40
C LYS A 23 5.74 3.47 4.89
N LYS A 24 5.31 4.11 5.99
CA LYS A 24 3.94 3.95 6.53
C LYS A 24 2.91 4.42 5.52
N LEU A 25 3.10 5.58 4.91
CA LEU A 25 2.21 6.11 3.88
C LEU A 25 2.12 5.18 2.67
N LEU A 26 3.25 4.69 2.17
CA LEU A 26 3.28 3.69 1.09
C LEU A 26 2.50 2.42 1.45
N SER A 27 2.65 1.92 2.68
CA SER A 27 1.92 0.75 3.16
C SER A 27 0.40 1.00 3.21
N VAL A 28 -0.02 2.18 3.68
CA VAL A 28 -1.44 2.58 3.71
C VAL A 28 -2.01 2.66 2.29
N VAL A 29 -1.33 3.35 1.38
CA VAL A 29 -1.75 3.50 -0.02
C VAL A 29 -1.86 2.14 -0.72
N THR A 30 -0.84 1.28 -0.54
CA THR A 30 -0.83 -0.07 -1.13
C THR A 30 -1.97 -0.93 -0.58
N THR A 31 -2.22 -0.85 0.73
CA THR A 31 -3.32 -1.58 1.37
C THR A 31 -4.68 -1.07 0.88
N ALA A 32 -4.87 0.25 0.82
CA ALA A 32 -6.07 0.87 0.30
C ALA A 32 -6.35 0.46 -1.15
N HIS A 33 -5.32 0.45 -2.00
CA HIS A 33 -5.43 0.02 -3.38
C HIS A 33 -5.93 -1.42 -3.48
N ARG A 34 -5.35 -2.34 -2.69
CA ARG A 34 -5.81 -3.74 -2.62
C ARG A 34 -7.27 -3.85 -2.17
N LEU A 35 -7.66 -3.14 -1.09
CA LEU A 35 -9.03 -3.18 -0.57
C LEU A 35 -10.04 -2.68 -1.61
N ILE A 36 -9.70 -1.65 -2.38
CA ILE A 36 -10.56 -1.13 -3.46
C ILE A 36 -10.69 -2.16 -4.59
N GLN A 37 -9.60 -2.84 -4.95
CA GLN A 37 -9.65 -3.96 -5.90
C GLN A 37 -10.55 -5.10 -5.40
N ASP A 38 -10.53 -5.36 -4.10
CA ASP A 38 -11.42 -6.32 -3.41
C ASP A 38 -12.87 -5.80 -3.25
N ARG A 39 -13.23 -4.70 -3.92
CA ARG A 39 -14.55 -4.03 -3.88
C ARG A 39 -14.93 -3.50 -2.49
N GLN A 40 -13.97 -3.30 -1.61
CA GLN A 40 -14.19 -2.73 -0.29
C GLN A 40 -14.03 -1.21 -0.32
N ALA A 41 -14.89 -0.50 0.41
CA ALA A 41 -14.76 0.94 0.58
C ALA A 41 -13.67 1.24 1.61
N VAL A 42 -12.82 2.23 1.30
CA VAL A 42 -11.73 2.67 2.18
C VAL A 42 -11.93 4.15 2.49
N ASP A 43 -11.75 4.52 3.75
CA ASP A 43 -11.67 5.93 4.16
C ASP A 43 -10.22 6.39 4.11
N LEU A 44 -9.96 7.41 3.29
CA LEU A 44 -8.65 8.04 3.10
C LEU A 44 -8.62 9.47 3.63
N THR A 45 -9.61 9.84 4.45
CA THR A 45 -9.70 11.17 5.04
C THR A 45 -8.42 11.48 5.81
N GLY A 46 -7.79 12.60 5.48
CA GLY A 46 -6.56 13.06 6.13
C GLY A 46 -5.26 12.53 5.50
N LEU A 47 -5.32 11.66 4.49
CA LEU A 47 -4.13 11.21 3.76
C LEU A 47 -3.40 12.38 3.09
N ASP A 48 -4.14 13.30 2.46
CA ASP A 48 -3.61 14.51 1.83
C ASP A 48 -2.77 15.35 2.81
N ARG A 49 -3.29 15.57 4.01
CA ARG A 49 -2.58 16.31 5.07
C ARG A 49 -1.29 15.61 5.48
N GLN A 50 -1.31 14.28 5.64
CA GLN A 50 -0.10 13.53 6.00
C GLN A 50 0.96 13.57 4.90
N VAL A 51 0.55 13.53 3.62
CA VAL A 51 1.45 13.69 2.48
C VAL A 51 2.02 15.10 2.43
N ALA A 52 1.20 16.13 2.69
CA ALA A 52 1.64 17.52 2.75
C ALA A 52 2.68 17.73 3.88
N ASP A 53 2.39 17.25 5.09
CA ASP A 53 3.29 17.35 6.24
C ASP A 53 4.64 16.63 5.96
N LEU A 54 4.60 15.47 5.28
CA LEU A 54 5.80 14.75 4.87
C LEU A 54 6.62 15.55 3.85
N CYS A 55 5.97 16.08 2.81
CA CYS A 55 6.62 16.88 1.77
C CYS A 55 7.25 18.15 2.35
N GLU A 56 6.57 18.82 3.29
CA GLU A 56 7.11 19.97 4.01
C GLU A 56 8.34 19.58 4.84
N GLY A 57 8.29 18.47 5.56
CA GLY A 57 9.41 17.94 6.32
C GLY A 57 10.64 17.62 5.44
N ILE A 58 10.43 17.01 4.28
CA ILE A 58 11.51 16.73 3.32
C ILE A 58 12.06 18.02 2.69
N ALA A 59 11.20 19.00 2.38
CA ALA A 59 11.61 20.29 1.82
C ALA A 59 12.44 21.12 2.81
N ALA A 60 12.27 20.90 4.12
CA ALA A 60 13.06 21.54 5.16
C ALA A 60 14.47 20.93 5.33
N LEU A 61 14.76 19.77 4.74
CA LEU A 61 16.07 19.12 4.81
C LEU A 61 17.12 19.80 3.90
N PRO A 62 18.42 19.64 4.19
CA PRO A 62 19.48 20.02 3.25
C PRO A 62 19.30 19.32 1.90
N ALA A 63 19.59 20.03 0.80
CA ALA A 63 19.36 19.53 -0.56
C ALA A 63 19.98 18.14 -0.85
N ALA A 64 21.14 17.83 -0.25
CA ALA A 64 21.77 16.52 -0.38
C ALA A 64 20.93 15.39 0.25
N GLN A 65 20.31 15.65 1.40
CA GLN A 65 19.44 14.70 2.10
C GLN A 65 18.08 14.62 1.42
N ALA A 66 17.49 15.75 1.04
CA ALA A 66 16.21 15.79 0.33
C ALA A 66 16.24 14.98 -0.98
N ARG A 67 17.36 15.06 -1.74
CA ARG A 67 17.54 14.28 -2.97
C ARG A 67 17.54 12.77 -2.74
N ALA A 68 17.93 12.30 -1.56
CA ALA A 68 17.90 10.87 -1.25
C ALA A 68 16.47 10.32 -1.16
N PHE A 69 15.47 11.18 -0.91
CA PHE A 69 14.05 10.80 -0.85
C PHE A 69 13.35 10.79 -2.22
N ALA A 70 13.96 11.38 -3.25
CA ALA A 70 13.38 11.46 -4.59
C ALA A 70 12.81 10.13 -5.13
N PRO A 71 13.55 9.00 -5.15
CA PRO A 71 13.02 7.74 -5.68
C PRO A 71 11.82 7.21 -4.86
N SER A 72 11.83 7.43 -3.55
CA SER A 72 10.73 7.00 -2.68
C SER A 72 9.49 7.90 -2.82
N LEU A 73 9.67 9.19 -3.08
CA LEU A 73 8.58 10.11 -3.42
C LEU A 73 7.97 9.78 -4.78
N GLU A 74 8.78 9.46 -5.79
CA GLU A 74 8.30 8.99 -7.09
C GLU A 74 7.45 7.71 -6.93
N THR A 75 7.90 6.78 -6.09
CA THR A 75 7.13 5.57 -5.76
C THR A 75 5.80 5.91 -5.09
N LEU A 76 5.78 6.87 -4.16
CA LEU A 76 4.55 7.31 -3.50
C LEU A 76 3.57 7.93 -4.49
N VAL A 77 4.04 8.81 -5.39
CA VAL A 77 3.20 9.43 -6.41
C VAL A 77 2.59 8.37 -7.33
N ALA A 78 3.40 7.44 -7.85
CA ALA A 78 2.90 6.35 -8.69
C ALA A 78 1.85 5.48 -7.96
N ALA A 79 2.03 5.24 -6.66
CA ALA A 79 1.06 4.50 -5.86
C ALA A 79 -0.25 5.28 -5.65
N LEU A 80 -0.18 6.61 -5.46
CA LEU A 80 -1.35 7.48 -5.34
C LEU A 80 -2.12 7.58 -6.67
N ASP A 81 -1.43 7.69 -7.82
CA ASP A 81 -2.05 7.70 -9.14
C ASP A 81 -2.81 6.38 -9.43
N GLY A 82 -2.20 5.25 -9.03
CA GLY A 82 -2.85 3.95 -9.09
C GLY A 82 -4.10 3.87 -8.20
N LEU A 83 -4.00 4.42 -6.98
CA LEU A 83 -5.11 4.48 -6.04
C LEU A 83 -6.26 5.36 -6.55
N GLU A 84 -5.97 6.51 -7.15
CA GLU A 84 -6.97 7.39 -7.77
C GLU A 84 -7.73 6.65 -8.87
N THR A 85 -6.99 6.00 -9.77
CA THR A 85 -7.57 5.23 -10.88
C THR A 85 -8.48 4.12 -10.36
N ALA A 86 -8.01 3.30 -9.41
CA ALA A 86 -8.81 2.24 -8.81
C ALA A 86 -10.04 2.78 -8.08
N SER A 87 -9.93 3.91 -7.39
CA SER A 87 -11.05 4.55 -6.69
C SER A 87 -12.12 5.03 -7.66
N ARG A 88 -11.71 5.64 -8.77
CA ARG A 88 -12.63 6.06 -9.84
C ARG A 88 -13.34 4.86 -10.44
N ASP A 89 -12.61 3.82 -10.82
CA ASP A 89 -13.17 2.60 -11.41
C ASP A 89 -14.16 1.91 -10.45
N PHE A 90 -13.85 1.89 -9.15
CA PHE A 90 -14.74 1.38 -8.13
C PHE A 90 -16.03 2.20 -8.00
N MET A 91 -15.92 3.53 -8.01
CA MET A 91 -17.10 4.42 -7.97
C MET A 91 -17.96 4.27 -9.23
N GLU A 92 -17.35 4.16 -10.41
CA GLU A 92 -18.05 3.92 -11.66
C GLU A 92 -18.76 2.55 -11.69
N ALA A 93 -18.07 1.49 -11.23
CA ALA A 93 -18.67 0.16 -11.09
C ALA A 93 -19.86 0.18 -10.11
N ARG A 94 -19.76 0.90 -9.00
CA ARG A 94 -20.88 1.10 -8.07
C ARG A 94 -21.99 1.94 -8.69
N ALA A 95 -21.68 2.99 -9.42
CA ALA A 95 -22.68 3.82 -10.10
C ALA A 95 -23.47 3.00 -11.13
N TRP A 96 -22.81 2.07 -11.84
CA TRP A 96 -23.47 1.09 -12.72
C TRP A 96 -24.46 0.20 -11.97
N LEU A 97 -24.08 -0.30 -10.78
CA LEU A 97 -24.97 -1.12 -9.94
C LEU A 97 -26.22 -0.35 -9.47
N TRP A 98 -26.07 0.93 -9.13
CA TRP A 98 -27.21 1.76 -8.69
C TRP A 98 -28.08 2.27 -9.83
N ARG A 99 -27.50 2.54 -11.01
CA ARG A 99 -28.24 3.03 -12.17
C ARG A 99 -29.02 1.93 -12.90
N GLY A 100 -28.57 0.68 -12.74
CA GLY A 100 -29.10 -0.47 -13.48
C GLY A 100 -28.84 -0.35 -14.99
N PRO A 101 -28.86 -1.46 -15.75
CA PRO A 101 -29.05 -1.36 -17.18
C PRO A 101 -30.40 -0.67 -17.39
N ALA A 102 -30.42 0.42 -18.15
CA ALA A 102 -31.62 1.18 -18.43
C ALA A 102 -32.80 0.24 -18.75
N GLY A 103 -33.77 0.13 -17.83
CA GLY A 103 -35.05 -0.52 -18.12
C GLY A 103 -35.52 -1.69 -17.24
N ILE A 104 -34.86 -2.08 -16.14
CA ILE A 104 -35.46 -3.03 -15.19
C ILE A 104 -35.71 -2.35 -13.85
N THR A 105 -36.92 -1.80 -13.72
CA THR A 105 -37.49 -1.37 -12.44
C THR A 105 -37.48 -2.55 -11.46
N PRO A 106 -36.80 -2.48 -10.31
CA PRO A 106 -36.97 -3.51 -9.29
C PRO A 106 -38.33 -3.28 -8.62
N MET A 107 -39.37 -3.92 -9.17
CA MET A 107 -40.55 -4.24 -8.38
C MET A 107 -40.15 -5.37 -7.44
N ARG A 108 -39.62 -5.03 -6.26
CA ARG A 108 -39.75 -5.84 -5.04
C ARG A 108 -39.35 -5.00 -3.82
N ARG A 109 -40.38 -4.46 -3.17
CA ARG A 109 -40.37 -4.27 -1.72
C ARG A 109 -40.10 -5.65 -1.10
N PHE A 110 -38.89 -5.87 -0.60
CA PHE A 110 -38.67 -6.84 0.46
C PHE A 110 -38.24 -6.04 1.68
N THR A 111 -39.22 -5.82 2.55
CA THR A 111 -38.97 -5.62 3.98
C THR A 111 -38.19 -6.83 4.47
N ASP A 112 -36.89 -6.68 4.71
CA ASP A 112 -36.18 -7.54 5.65
C ASP A 112 -35.04 -6.75 6.29
N ALA A 113 -34.93 -6.89 7.60
CA ALA A 113 -34.17 -6.03 8.51
C ALA A 113 -32.64 -6.23 8.40
N PRO A 114 -31.82 -5.21 8.71
CA PRO A 114 -30.38 -5.40 8.81
C PRO A 114 -30.01 -6.15 10.11
N PRO A 115 -29.18 -7.21 10.10
CA PRO A 115 -28.41 -7.53 11.28
C PRO A 115 -27.34 -6.47 11.47
N ALA A 116 -27.33 -5.87 12.65
CA ALA A 116 -26.30 -4.96 13.13
C ALA A 116 -24.91 -5.57 12.93
N GLY A 117 -24.07 -4.90 12.15
CA GLY A 117 -22.71 -5.34 11.84
C GLY A 117 -21.87 -4.25 11.21
N VAL A 118 -22.05 -3.00 11.67
CA VAL A 118 -21.11 -1.92 11.35
C VAL A 118 -19.86 -2.16 12.19
N VAL A 119 -18.79 -2.67 11.58
CA VAL A 119 -17.45 -2.65 12.19
C VAL A 119 -16.96 -1.21 12.16
N SER A 120 -17.36 -0.48 13.20
CA SER A 120 -16.89 0.87 13.50
C SER A 120 -15.65 0.77 14.40
N SER A 121 -14.51 1.16 13.83
CA SER A 121 -13.32 1.78 14.45
C SER A 121 -12.84 1.33 15.83
N ALA A 122 -11.58 0.86 15.88
CA ALA A 122 -10.74 0.96 17.07
C ALA A 122 -9.27 1.18 16.66
N TYR A 123 -8.93 2.38 16.22
CA TYR A 123 -7.55 2.88 16.37
C TYR A 123 -7.57 3.96 17.45
N THR A 124 -7.76 3.51 18.70
CA THR A 124 -7.55 4.36 19.86
C THR A 124 -6.05 4.44 20.12
N SER A 125 -5.48 5.58 19.75
CA SER A 125 -4.22 6.07 20.29
C SER A 125 -4.27 6.13 21.81
N ALA A 126 -3.38 5.38 22.48
CA ALA A 126 -2.99 5.67 23.85
C ALA A 126 -1.59 5.09 24.11
N GLY A 127 -0.60 5.98 24.17
CA GLY A 127 0.70 5.65 24.71
C GLY A 127 0.62 5.38 26.21
N ARG A 128 1.43 4.44 26.70
CA ARG A 128 1.96 4.48 28.06
C ARG A 128 3.23 3.66 28.17
N ALA A 129 4.30 4.33 28.58
CA ALA A 129 5.57 3.78 29.00
C ALA A 129 5.43 2.83 30.20
N ALA A 130 6.28 1.79 30.28
CA ALA A 130 7.13 1.50 31.43
C ALA A 130 7.89 0.16 31.29
N ALA A 131 9.19 0.24 31.58
CA ALA A 131 10.02 -0.73 32.30
C ALA A 131 10.44 -2.07 31.64
N ALA A 132 11.75 -2.14 31.34
CA ALA A 132 12.60 -3.32 31.47
C ALA A 132 12.64 -3.80 32.95
N PRO A 133 12.94 -5.08 33.28
CA PRO A 133 14.22 -5.77 33.00
C PRO A 133 14.01 -7.17 32.37
N GLY A 134 14.89 -7.68 31.52
CA GLY A 134 16.18 -8.28 31.89
C GLY A 134 15.97 -9.73 32.34
N ASP A 135 16.23 -10.72 31.48
CA ASP A 135 16.77 -12.01 31.93
C ASP A 135 17.46 -12.78 30.79
N SER A 136 18.51 -13.48 31.18
CA SER A 136 19.55 -14.10 30.37
C SER A 136 19.15 -15.50 29.91
N GLY A 137 19.66 -15.96 28.76
CA GLY A 137 19.47 -17.37 28.38
C GLY A 137 20.01 -17.74 27.01
N ASP A 138 21.32 -17.58 26.81
CA ASP A 138 22.08 -18.41 25.86
C ASP A 138 22.25 -19.80 26.50
N PRO A 139 21.88 -20.90 25.83
CA PRO A 139 22.94 -21.80 25.41
C PRO A 139 22.70 -22.58 24.11
N ALA A 140 23.83 -22.82 23.44
CA ALA A 140 24.20 -24.04 22.73
C ALA A 140 23.62 -24.28 21.32
N ALA A 141 24.48 -24.00 20.36
CA ALA A 141 24.53 -24.68 19.07
C ALA A 141 24.69 -26.20 19.22
N PRO A 142 24.09 -26.99 18.32
CA PRO A 142 24.68 -28.23 17.88
C PRO A 142 25.18 -28.11 16.44
N ASP A 143 26.48 -28.35 16.30
CA ASP A 143 27.21 -28.75 15.11
C ASP A 143 26.75 -30.17 14.71
N HIS A 144 26.29 -30.39 13.47
CA HIS A 144 26.74 -31.48 12.60
C HIS A 144 26.00 -31.48 11.23
N PRO A 145 26.60 -32.08 10.17
CA PRO A 145 26.47 -31.64 8.77
C PRO A 145 25.76 -32.69 7.86
N PRO A 146 26.03 -32.82 6.53
CA PRO A 146 25.01 -32.85 5.48
C PRO A 146 24.77 -34.23 4.83
N ALA A 147 23.62 -34.38 4.16
CA ALA A 147 23.21 -35.35 3.12
C ALA A 147 21.67 -35.47 3.26
N ASP A 148 20.83 -35.68 2.25
CA ASP A 148 20.97 -36.38 0.99
C ASP A 148 19.67 -36.13 0.17
N GLU A 149 19.80 -36.11 -1.15
CA GLU A 149 18.87 -36.68 -2.15
C GLU A 149 17.35 -36.34 -2.12
N THR A 150 16.98 -35.48 -3.09
CA THR A 150 15.95 -35.62 -4.17
C THR A 150 14.77 -36.61 -3.97
N PRO A 151 13.53 -36.26 -4.41
CA PRO A 151 13.19 -36.39 -5.85
C PRO A 151 12.14 -35.43 -6.45
N SER A 152 12.37 -35.14 -7.74
CA SER A 152 11.41 -35.19 -8.87
C SER A 152 10.33 -34.12 -9.10
N GLU A 153 10.04 -34.02 -10.41
CA GLU A 153 8.89 -33.44 -11.11
C GLU A 153 8.99 -31.94 -11.44
N GLU A 154 8.66 -31.44 -12.62
CA GLU A 154 8.39 -31.95 -13.97
C GLU A 154 8.18 -30.66 -14.81
N SER A 155 8.89 -30.53 -15.95
CA SER A 155 8.56 -29.82 -17.21
C SER A 155 7.82 -28.45 -17.21
N PRO A 156 8.20 -27.49 -18.09
CA PRO A 156 7.93 -27.67 -19.51
C PRO A 156 9.07 -27.28 -20.47
N THR A 157 9.20 -28.14 -21.48
CA THR A 157 9.83 -27.94 -22.79
C THR A 157 9.55 -26.55 -23.36
N GLU A 158 10.62 -25.78 -23.53
CA GLU A 158 10.65 -24.55 -24.31
C GLU A 158 10.65 -24.93 -25.81
N ASP A 159 9.56 -24.60 -26.49
CA ASP A 159 9.37 -24.79 -27.93
C ASP A 159 10.25 -23.75 -28.69
N PRO A 160 11.21 -24.16 -29.53
CA PRO A 160 12.03 -23.21 -30.26
C PRO A 160 11.24 -22.59 -31.42
N PRO A 161 11.44 -21.29 -31.72
CA PRO A 161 10.69 -20.60 -32.76
C PRO A 161 10.98 -21.19 -34.15
N PRO A 162 9.97 -21.26 -35.05
CA PRO A 162 10.18 -21.76 -36.40
C PRO A 162 11.09 -20.82 -37.19
N LYS A 163 12.28 -21.32 -37.50
CA LYS A 163 13.18 -20.74 -38.50
C LYS A 163 12.57 -20.95 -39.89
N GLY A 164 12.16 -19.84 -40.49
CA GLY A 164 12.24 -19.61 -41.93
C GLY A 164 11.29 -20.42 -42.81
N LEU A 165 10.27 -19.74 -43.33
CA LEU A 165 9.81 -19.99 -44.70
C LEU A 165 9.95 -18.70 -45.50
N ARG A 166 11.06 -18.65 -46.24
CA ARG A 166 11.15 -17.89 -47.48
C ARG A 166 10.08 -18.43 -48.45
N ARG A 167 9.23 -17.56 -48.95
CA ARG A 167 8.69 -17.56 -50.32
C ARG A 167 8.46 -16.08 -50.65
N SER A 168 9.19 -15.51 -51.61
CA SER A 168 8.94 -15.67 -53.05
C SER A 168 7.49 -15.32 -53.36
N SER A 169 7.13 -14.50 -54.30
CA SER A 169 7.78 -13.65 -55.28
C SER A 169 6.60 -12.91 -55.90
N ASP A 170 6.90 -11.82 -56.58
CA ASP A 170 6.25 -11.47 -57.84
C ASP A 170 4.89 -10.79 -57.90
N SER A 171 4.82 -9.99 -58.97
CA SER A 171 3.68 -9.42 -59.67
C SER A 171 2.96 -8.23 -58.99
N ASN A 172 3.29 -6.98 -59.32
CA ASN A 172 3.23 -6.28 -60.62
C ASN A 172 1.78 -6.09 -61.14
N ARG A 173 1.42 -4.81 -61.24
CA ARG A 173 0.45 -4.18 -62.14
C ARG A 173 -1.05 -4.25 -61.78
#